data_AF-A0A9E3ALM6-F1
#
_entry.id   AF-A0A9E3ALM6-F1
#
_cell.length_a   1.000
_cell.length_b   1.000
_cell.length_c   1.000
_cell.angle_alpha   90.00
_cell.angle_beta   90.00
_cell.angle_gamma   90.00
#
_symmetry.space_group_name_H-M   'P 1'
#
loop_
_entity.id
_entity.type
_entity.pdbx_description
1 polymer ?
#
loop_
_entity_poly.entity_id
_entity_poly.type
_entity_poly.pdbx_seq_one_letter_code
_entity_poly.pdbx_strand_id
1 'polypeptide(L)'
;MSAFATAGAPRRLTQEEADAICARHDRLWTARPGGARAVFSWMDLTGLNFRGRNLSDADFTGALAVDCKFVGARLDHAVFFGADLQGSDLSEASMRRADLRGACLRGADLTGADLFEADLREGSIAAVDK
;
A
#
# COMPACT_ATOMS: atom_id res chain seq x y z
N MET A 1 24.55 15.97 -20.65
CA MET A 1 24.97 14.89 -19.73
C MET A 1 23.75 14.44 -18.94
N SER A 2 22.99 13.49 -19.51
CA SER A 2 21.79 12.95 -18.88
C SER A 2 22.20 12.04 -17.73
N ALA A 3 22.04 12.52 -16.50
CA ALA A 3 22.11 11.68 -15.32
C ALA A 3 20.70 11.17 -15.04
N PHE A 4 20.30 10.11 -15.75
CA PHE A 4 19.31 9.20 -15.18
C PHE A 4 19.98 8.60 -13.95
N ALA A 5 19.63 9.13 -12.78
CA ALA A 5 19.91 8.46 -11.53
C ALA A 5 19.34 7.05 -11.66
N THR A 6 20.21 6.04 -11.65
CA THR A 6 19.84 4.67 -11.31
C THR A 6 19.12 4.73 -9.97
N ALA A 7 17.79 4.76 -10.00
CA ALA A 7 16.99 4.54 -8.83
C ALA A 7 17.41 3.18 -8.27
N GLY A 8 18.07 3.19 -7.11
CA GLY A 8 18.43 1.95 -6.43
C GLY A 8 17.19 1.09 -6.25
N ALA A 9 17.35 -0.23 -6.32
CA ALA A 9 16.25 -1.16 -6.09
C ALA A 9 15.51 -0.77 -4.79
N PRO A 10 14.16 -0.83 -4.78
CA PRO A 10 13.36 -0.47 -3.62
C PRO A 10 13.84 -1.25 -2.39
N ARG A 11 13.86 -0.59 -1.23
CA ARG A 11 14.32 -1.22 0.00
C ARG A 11 13.34 -2.33 0.39
N ARG A 12 13.81 -3.58 0.37
CA ARG A 12 13.01 -4.74 0.77
C ARG A 12 12.83 -4.79 2.28
N LEU A 13 11.59 -4.89 2.71
CA LEU A 13 11.22 -5.13 4.11
C LEU A 13 11.20 -6.62 4.42
N THR A 14 11.63 -6.94 5.63
CA THR A 14 11.27 -8.17 6.32
C THR A 14 9.88 -8.06 6.94
N GLN A 15 9.26 -9.21 7.25
CA GLN A 15 7.99 -9.24 7.96
C GLN A 15 8.09 -8.55 9.33
N GLU A 16 9.20 -8.72 10.05
CA GLU A 16 9.42 -8.11 11.36
C GLU A 16 9.45 -6.57 11.29
N GLU A 17 10.13 -6.01 10.28
CA GLU A 17 10.13 -4.56 10.06
C GLU A 17 8.74 -4.04 9.69
N ALA A 18 8.01 -4.76 8.82
CA ALA A 18 6.64 -4.40 8.47
C ALA A 18 5.70 -4.46 9.69
N ASP A 19 5.86 -5.48 10.54
CA ASP A 19 5.11 -5.65 11.78
C ASP A 19 5.41 -4.52 12.77
N ALA A 20 6.66 -4.08 12.88
CA ALA A 20 7.05 -2.96 13.71
C ALA A 20 6.42 -1.63 13.24
N ILE A 21 6.33 -1.41 11.93
CA ILE A 21 5.62 -0.27 11.34
C ILE A 21 4.13 -0.36 11.67
N CYS A 22 3.51 -1.53 11.46
CA CYS A 22 2.10 -1.75 11.76
C CYS A 22 1.80 -1.57 13.25
N ALA A 23 2.68 -2.00 14.15
CA ALA A 23 2.50 -1.82 15.59
C ALA A 23 2.49 -0.35 16.00
N ARG A 24 3.26 0.51 15.32
CA ARG A 24 3.19 1.97 15.51
C ARG A 24 1.90 2.54 14.94
N HIS A 25 1.40 1.96 13.85
CA HIS A 25 0.11 2.35 13.28
C HIS A 25 -1.07 1.99 14.18
N ASP A 26 -1.06 0.82 14.80
CA ASP A 26 -2.08 0.42 15.78
C ASP A 26 -2.09 1.36 16.99
N ARG A 27 -0.90 1.83 17.43
CA ARG A 27 -0.79 2.82 18.50
C ARG A 27 -1.42 4.16 18.11
N LEU A 28 -1.33 4.57 16.86
CA LEU A 28 -2.00 5.80 16.37
C LEU A 28 -3.52 5.69 16.56
N TRP A 29 -4.13 4.58 16.11
CA TRP A 29 -5.57 4.35 16.20
C TRP A 29 -6.08 4.04 17.60
N THR A 30 -5.19 3.67 18.52
CA THR A 30 -5.52 3.43 19.93
C THR A 30 -5.06 4.58 20.84
N ALA A 31 -4.69 5.74 20.27
CA ALA A 31 -4.23 6.93 20.98
C ALA A 31 -3.09 6.67 21.98
N ARG A 32 -2.19 5.75 21.65
CA ARG A 32 -1.02 5.40 22.48
C ARG A 32 0.21 6.23 22.08
N PRO A 33 1.07 6.62 23.04
CA PRO A 33 2.33 7.29 22.74
C PRO A 33 3.20 6.51 21.74
N GLY A 34 3.88 7.26 20.87
CA GLY A 34 4.72 6.69 19.80
C GLY A 34 3.94 6.11 18.62
N GLY A 35 2.64 6.39 18.52
CA GLY A 35 1.82 6.09 17.35
C GLY A 35 2.25 6.87 16.12
N ALA A 36 2.24 6.22 14.96
CA ALA A 36 2.58 6.83 13.69
C ALA A 36 1.87 6.12 12.53
N ARG A 37 1.51 6.86 11.49
CA ARG A 37 0.94 6.29 10.26
C ARG A 37 1.89 5.26 9.66
N ALA A 38 1.36 4.17 9.12
CA ALA A 38 2.17 3.22 8.38
C ALA A 38 2.59 3.85 7.04
N VAL A 39 3.89 3.87 6.76
CA VAL A 39 4.46 4.43 5.53
C VAL A 39 5.36 3.38 4.91
N PHE A 40 4.95 2.89 3.75
CA PHE A 40 5.60 1.87 2.93
C PHE A 40 5.97 2.40 1.54
N SER A 41 5.85 3.70 1.30
CA SER A 41 6.08 4.31 -0.01
C SER A 41 7.46 3.91 -0.55
N TRP A 42 7.49 3.46 -1.81
CA TRP A 42 8.71 3.02 -2.51
C TRP A 42 9.47 1.85 -1.88
N MET A 43 8.84 1.10 -0.97
CA MET A 43 9.42 -0.11 -0.37
C MET A 43 9.03 -1.36 -1.15
N ASP A 44 9.86 -2.40 -1.02
CA ASP A 44 9.52 -3.74 -1.49
C ASP A 44 8.93 -4.56 -0.33
N LEU A 45 7.65 -4.89 -0.47
CA LEU A 45 6.82 -5.65 0.46
C LEU A 45 6.49 -7.04 -0.08
N THR A 46 7.11 -7.46 -1.19
CA THR A 46 6.70 -8.65 -1.95
C THR A 46 6.55 -9.88 -1.06
N GLY A 47 5.35 -10.48 -1.07
CA GLY A 47 4.98 -11.68 -0.32
C GLY A 47 4.69 -11.47 1.17
N LEU A 48 4.70 -10.23 1.69
CA LEU A 48 4.45 -9.97 3.11
C LEU A 48 2.98 -10.14 3.51
N ASN A 49 2.76 -10.41 4.79
CA ASN A 49 1.45 -10.67 5.37
C ASN A 49 0.94 -9.49 6.18
N PHE A 50 -0.22 -8.98 5.76
CA PHE A 50 -0.96 -7.89 6.39
C PHE A 50 -2.41 -8.30 6.73
N ARG A 51 -2.72 -9.61 6.77
CA ARG A 51 -4.06 -10.15 7.02
C ARG A 51 -4.71 -9.53 8.24
N GLY A 52 -5.93 -9.04 8.09
CA GLY A 52 -6.76 -8.51 9.17
C GLY A 52 -6.22 -7.24 9.85
N ARG A 53 -5.13 -6.65 9.35
CA ARG A 53 -4.54 -5.47 9.97
C ARG A 53 -5.42 -4.24 9.72
N ASN A 54 -5.43 -3.35 10.70
CA ASN A 54 -5.84 -1.98 10.46
C ASN A 54 -4.68 -1.25 9.77
N LEU A 55 -4.90 -0.78 8.55
CA LEU A 55 -3.96 -0.03 7.72
C LEU A 55 -4.67 1.18 7.08
N SER A 56 -5.69 1.71 7.76
CA SER A 56 -6.42 2.87 7.27
C SER A 56 -5.50 4.09 7.24
N ASP A 57 -5.64 4.91 6.20
CA ASP A 57 -4.77 6.04 5.92
C ASP A 57 -3.29 5.69 5.64
N ALA A 58 -2.93 4.40 5.54
CA ALA A 58 -1.55 3.99 5.28
C ALA A 58 -1.07 4.42 3.88
N ASP A 59 0.24 4.62 3.76
CA ASP A 59 0.88 5.04 2.50
C ASP A 59 1.62 3.89 1.84
N PHE A 60 1.15 3.46 0.68
CA PHE A 60 1.75 2.46 -0.19
C PHE A 60 2.18 3.05 -1.54
N THR A 61 2.34 4.37 -1.64
CA THR A 61 2.69 5.05 -2.90
C THR A 61 3.93 4.42 -3.55
N GLY A 62 3.78 3.90 -4.77
CA GLY A 62 4.86 3.26 -5.51
C GLY A 62 5.49 2.03 -4.84
N ALA A 63 4.83 1.42 -3.85
CA ALA A 63 5.34 0.21 -3.20
C ALA A 63 5.23 -1.01 -4.13
N LEU A 64 6.17 -1.95 -4.01
CA LEU A 64 6.03 -3.29 -4.59
C LEU A 64 5.32 -4.18 -3.57
N ALA A 65 4.03 -4.39 -3.73
CA ALA A 65 3.18 -5.20 -2.87
C ALA A 65 2.72 -6.50 -3.55
N VAL A 66 3.51 -6.99 -4.51
CA VAL A 66 3.27 -8.22 -5.28
C VAL A 66 3.10 -9.41 -4.33
N ASP A 67 2.11 -10.27 -4.58
CA ASP A 67 1.81 -11.48 -3.82
C ASP A 67 1.59 -11.25 -2.29
N CYS A 68 1.30 -10.03 -1.87
CA CYS A 68 1.00 -9.71 -0.46
C CYS A 68 -0.35 -10.28 -0.02
N LYS A 69 -0.47 -10.56 1.28
CA LYS A 69 -1.73 -11.03 1.89
C LYS A 69 -2.40 -9.91 2.66
N PHE A 70 -3.42 -9.29 2.07
CA PHE A 70 -4.26 -8.26 2.69
C PHE A 70 -5.65 -8.76 3.09
N VAL A 71 -5.86 -10.09 3.15
CA VAL A 71 -7.19 -10.66 3.44
C VAL A 71 -7.82 -10.06 4.68
N GLY A 72 -9.03 -9.52 4.54
CA GLY A 72 -9.78 -8.89 5.62
C GLY A 72 -9.11 -7.66 6.25
N ALA A 73 -8.08 -7.09 5.63
CA ALA A 73 -7.42 -5.88 6.11
C ALA A 73 -8.33 -4.65 5.93
N ARG A 74 -8.17 -3.66 6.80
CA ARG A 74 -8.87 -2.38 6.71
C ARG A 74 -7.95 -1.32 6.13
N LEU A 75 -8.08 -1.09 4.83
CA LEU A 75 -7.30 -0.20 3.96
C LEU A 75 -8.10 1.07 3.59
N ASP A 76 -9.07 1.46 4.41
CA ASP A 76 -9.88 2.66 4.15
C ASP A 76 -8.98 3.90 4.06
N HIS A 77 -9.17 4.74 3.03
CA HIS A 77 -8.37 5.94 2.75
C HIS A 77 -6.87 5.67 2.52
N ALA A 78 -6.44 4.41 2.36
CA ALA A 78 -5.06 4.08 2.06
C ALA A 78 -4.67 4.60 0.66
N VAL A 79 -3.40 4.99 0.50
CA VAL A 79 -2.86 5.50 -0.75
C VAL A 79 -2.02 4.43 -1.42
N PHE A 80 -2.51 3.89 -2.53
CA PHE A 80 -1.82 2.91 -3.39
C PHE A 80 -1.42 3.53 -4.74
N PHE A 81 -1.30 4.85 -4.82
CA PHE A 81 -0.94 5.54 -6.06
C PHE A 81 0.33 4.94 -6.70
N GLY A 82 0.20 4.41 -7.91
CA GLY A 82 1.31 3.79 -8.64
C GLY A 82 1.91 2.52 -8.00
N ALA A 83 1.24 1.89 -7.02
CA ALA A 83 1.72 0.67 -6.38
C ALA A 83 1.55 -0.56 -7.28
N ASP A 84 2.42 -1.57 -7.12
CA ASP A 84 2.26 -2.87 -7.78
C ASP A 84 1.63 -3.88 -6.81
N LEU A 85 0.38 -4.28 -7.07
CA LEU A 85 -0.42 -5.22 -6.29
C LEU A 85 -0.69 -6.52 -7.08
N GLN A 86 0.18 -6.85 -8.03
CA GLN A 86 0.03 -8.08 -8.81
C GLN A 86 -0.02 -9.32 -7.92
N GLY A 87 -1.00 -10.19 -8.16
CA GLY A 87 -1.17 -11.45 -7.40
C GLY A 87 -1.52 -11.29 -5.92
N SER A 88 -1.67 -10.07 -5.40
CA SER A 88 -1.99 -9.85 -3.99
C SER A 88 -3.40 -10.34 -3.66
N ASP A 89 -3.55 -10.91 -2.47
CA ASP A 89 -4.84 -11.36 -1.95
C ASP A 89 -5.47 -10.25 -1.10
N LEU A 90 -6.41 -9.53 -1.69
CA LEU A 90 -7.21 -8.45 -1.08
C LEU A 90 -8.63 -8.94 -0.75
N SER A 91 -8.86 -10.26 -0.71
CA SER A 91 -10.19 -10.81 -0.42
C SER A 91 -10.72 -10.31 0.93
N GLU A 92 -12.01 -9.98 0.99
CA GLU A 92 -12.69 -9.45 2.17
C GLU A 92 -12.10 -8.12 2.73
N ALA A 93 -11.15 -7.48 2.04
CA ALA A 93 -10.56 -6.23 2.51
C ALA A 93 -11.52 -5.05 2.38
N SER A 94 -11.50 -4.13 3.35
CA SER A 94 -12.16 -2.83 3.21
C SER A 94 -11.17 -1.86 2.58
N MET A 95 -11.51 -1.30 1.42
CA MET A 95 -10.69 -0.36 0.65
C MET A 95 -11.49 0.92 0.35
N ARG A 96 -12.40 1.30 1.25
CA ARG A 96 -13.28 2.44 1.03
C ARG A 96 -12.47 3.71 0.87
N ARG A 97 -12.75 4.49 -0.17
CA ARG A 97 -12.03 5.75 -0.46
C ARG A 97 -10.52 5.59 -0.61
N ALA A 98 -10.02 4.39 -0.89
CA ALA A 98 -8.61 4.19 -1.20
C ALA A 98 -8.26 4.87 -2.53
N ASP A 99 -7.06 5.44 -2.60
CA ASP A 99 -6.51 5.98 -3.85
C ASP A 99 -5.70 4.88 -4.54
N LEU A 100 -6.29 4.26 -5.57
CA LEU A 100 -5.68 3.19 -6.38
C LEU A 100 -5.22 3.71 -7.74
N ARG A 101 -5.11 5.03 -7.93
CA ARG A 101 -4.79 5.57 -9.25
C ARG A 101 -3.44 5.09 -9.73
N GLY A 102 -3.41 4.53 -10.93
CA GLY A 102 -2.20 3.96 -11.53
C GLY A 102 -1.65 2.72 -10.83
N ALA A 103 -2.36 2.13 -9.87
CA ALA A 103 -1.95 0.87 -9.25
C ALA A 103 -2.12 -0.30 -10.24
N CYS A 104 -1.21 -1.28 -10.20
CA CYS A 104 -1.33 -2.51 -10.99
C CYS A 104 -2.00 -3.61 -10.16
N LEU A 105 -3.25 -3.97 -10.49
CA LEU A 105 -4.03 -5.00 -9.80
C LEU A 105 -4.11 -6.33 -10.58
N ARG A 106 -3.21 -6.56 -11.55
CA ARG A 106 -3.29 -7.74 -12.42
C ARG A 106 -3.16 -9.03 -11.60
N GLY A 107 -4.19 -9.87 -11.64
CA GLY A 107 -4.22 -11.14 -10.92
C GLY A 107 -4.43 -11.00 -9.41
N ALA A 108 -4.70 -9.79 -8.89
CA ALA A 108 -5.09 -9.63 -7.50
C ALA A 108 -6.47 -10.26 -7.23
N ASP A 109 -6.65 -10.87 -6.07
CA ASP A 109 -7.95 -11.37 -5.62
C ASP A 109 -8.68 -10.27 -4.84
N LEU A 110 -9.81 -9.79 -5.38
CA LEU A 110 -10.68 -8.78 -4.76
C LEU A 110 -12.02 -9.37 -4.31
N THR A 111 -12.11 -10.70 -4.16
CA THR A 111 -13.35 -11.38 -3.79
C THR A 111 -13.88 -10.85 -2.45
N GLY A 112 -15.05 -10.23 -2.48
CA GLY A 112 -15.67 -9.65 -1.27
C GLY A 112 -15.00 -8.36 -0.77
N ALA A 113 -14.06 -7.77 -1.51
CA ALA A 113 -13.47 -6.49 -1.15
C ALA A 113 -14.49 -5.34 -1.28
N ASP A 114 -14.46 -4.40 -0.34
CA ASP A 114 -15.31 -3.20 -0.35
C ASP A 114 -14.54 -2.00 -0.93
N LEU A 115 -14.84 -1.66 -2.19
CA LEU A 115 -14.24 -0.57 -2.93
C LEU A 115 -15.11 0.70 -2.98
N PHE A 116 -16.06 0.87 -2.04
CA PHE A 116 -16.94 2.04 -2.04
C PHE A 116 -16.15 3.36 -2.06
N GLU A 117 -16.40 4.19 -3.07
CA GLU A 117 -15.69 5.46 -3.34
C GLU A 117 -14.17 5.35 -3.55
N ALA A 118 -13.63 4.15 -3.83
CA ALA A 118 -12.21 4.01 -4.20
C ALA A 118 -11.94 4.63 -5.59
N ASP A 119 -10.76 5.22 -5.77
CA ASP A 119 -10.35 5.88 -7.01
C ASP A 119 -9.43 4.99 -7.83
N LEU A 120 -9.96 4.44 -8.93
CA LEU A 120 -9.27 3.49 -9.83
C LEU A 120 -8.86 4.13 -11.17
N ARG A 121 -8.88 5.47 -11.27
CA ARG A 121 -8.52 6.16 -12.52
C ARG A 121 -7.05 5.90 -12.88
N GLU A 122 -6.67 6.17 -14.13
CA GLU A 122 -5.25 6.16 -14.50
C GLU A 122 -4.45 7.16 -13.64
N GLY A 123 -3.24 6.75 -13.26
CA GLY A 123 -2.33 7.61 -12.53
C GLY A 123 -1.68 8.60 -13.50
N SER A 124 -2.11 9.86 -13.48
CA SER A 124 -1.38 10.92 -14.16
C SER A 124 -0.48 11.65 -13.16
N ILE A 125 0.84 11.58 -13.34
CA ILE A 125 1.70 12.62 -12.78
C ILE A 125 1.59 13.82 -13.71
N ALA A 126 1.21 14.99 -13.19
CA ALA A 126 1.29 16.21 -14.00
C ALA A 126 2.76 16.35 -14.44
N ALA A 127 3.00 16.35 -15.75
CA ALA A 127 4.34 16.60 -16.27
C ALA A 127 4.78 17.97 -15.73
N VAL A 128 5.91 18.01 -15.03
CA VAL A 128 6.55 19.29 -14.70
C VAL A 128 7.07 19.81 -16.04
N ASP A 129 6.44 20.88 -16.54
CA ASP A 129 6.96 21.63 -17.67
C ASP A 129 8.42 21.99 -17.38
N LYS A 130 9.30 21.70 -18.33
CA LYS A 130 10.76 21.84 -18.22
C LYS A 130 11.21 23.29 -18.08
#